data_AF-A0A959BRB3-F1
#
_entry.id   AF-A0A959BRB3-F1
#
_cell.length_a   1.000
_cell.length_b   1.000
_cell.length_c   1.000
_cell.angle_alpha   90.00
_cell.angle_beta   90.00
_cell.angle_gamma   90.00
#
_symmetry.space_group_name_H-M   'P 1'
#
loop_
_entity.id
_entity.type
_entity.pdbx_description
1 polymer ?
#
loop_
_entity_poly.entity_id
_entity_poly.type
_entity_poly.pdbx_seq_one_letter_code
_entity_poly.pdbx_strand_id
1 'polypeptide(L)'
;MMMKQMWQCLFIGLLLFYSCKGQDNRKPPGREEVFAVRDSMRNELLLRIGRAQQEINRRVEAMRNRAYDADKAAARRLNQKIITVERSYEKLEQQAQSLTADSLTGDWMLLEQETEILIIKVSRELETSF
;
A
#
# COMPACT_ATOMS: atom_id res chain seq x y z
N MET A 1 20.89 -12.29 -47.25
CA MET A 1 19.83 -11.73 -46.37
C MET A 1 20.19 -11.77 -44.87
N MET A 2 21.04 -12.70 -44.41
CA MET A 2 21.40 -12.87 -42.98
C MET A 2 22.26 -11.75 -42.35
N MET A 3 23.09 -11.03 -43.13
CA MET A 3 23.94 -9.96 -42.57
C MET A 3 23.17 -8.73 -42.06
N LYS A 4 21.99 -8.43 -42.62
CA LYS A 4 21.18 -7.27 -42.19
C LYS A 4 20.50 -7.49 -40.82
N GLN A 5 20.07 -8.72 -40.53
CA GLN A 5 19.47 -9.06 -39.24
C GLN A 5 20.49 -9.03 -38.09
N MET A 6 21.72 -9.48 -38.34
CA MET A 6 22.77 -9.47 -37.33
C MET A 6 23.13 -8.04 -36.90
N TRP A 7 23.13 -7.09 -37.84
CA TRP A 7 23.39 -5.68 -37.56
C TRP A 7 22.23 -5.00 -36.81
N GLN A 8 20.98 -5.36 -37.13
CA GLN A 8 19.80 -4.84 -36.41
C GLN A 8 19.74 -5.32 -34.96
N CYS A 9 20.03 -6.59 -34.69
CA CYS A 9 20.06 -7.12 -33.32
C CYS A 9 21.16 -6.46 -32.47
N LEU A 10 22.31 -6.15 -33.08
CA LEU A 10 23.44 -5.52 -32.39
C LEU A 10 23.15 -4.05 -32.08
N PHE A 11 22.48 -3.32 -32.98
CA PHE A 11 22.02 -1.95 -32.75
C PHE A 11 20.91 -1.85 -31.68
N ILE A 12 19.96 -2.78 -31.68
CA ILE A 12 18.90 -2.83 -30.66
C ILE A 12 19.50 -3.17 -29.30
N GLY A 13 20.43 -4.13 -29.24
CA GLY A 13 21.17 -4.46 -28.01
C GLY A 13 21.98 -3.27 -27.48
N LEU A 14 22.63 -2.50 -28.37
CA LEU A 14 23.40 -1.31 -27.99
C LEU A 14 22.49 -0.17 -27.49
N LEU A 15 21.33 0.03 -28.12
CA LEU A 15 20.34 1.02 -27.69
C LEU A 15 19.74 0.68 -26.32
N LEU A 16 19.40 -0.59 -26.08
CA LEU A 16 18.93 -1.06 -24.77
C LEU A 16 20.02 -0.92 -23.69
N PHE A 17 21.29 -1.17 -24.04
CA PHE A 17 22.41 -0.92 -23.12
C PHE A 17 22.63 0.58 -22.84
N TYR A 18 22.42 1.46 -23.83
CA TYR A 18 22.58 2.90 -23.66
C TYR A 18 21.46 3.54 -22.82
N SER A 19 20.26 2.94 -22.85
CA SER A 19 19.14 3.33 -21.98
C SER A 19 19.32 2.85 -20.53
N CYS A 20 20.16 1.85 -20.28
CA CYS A 20 20.64 1.47 -18.95
C CYS A 20 21.84 2.33 -18.52
N LYS A 21 21.69 3.66 -18.51
CA LYS A 21 22.60 4.49 -17.71
C LYS A 21 22.32 4.16 -16.24
N GLY A 22 23.17 3.31 -15.66
CA GLY A 22 23.21 3.10 -14.23
C GLY A 22 23.28 4.45 -13.53
N GLN A 23 22.37 4.67 -12.58
CA GLN A 23 22.32 5.89 -11.78
C GLN A 23 23.72 6.14 -11.19
N ASP A 24 24.31 7.29 -11.52
CA ASP A 24 25.67 7.63 -11.06
C ASP A 24 25.63 7.96 -9.56
N ASN A 25 25.79 6.92 -8.74
CA ASN A 25 25.77 6.99 -7.28
C ASN A 25 26.97 7.79 -6.70
N ARG A 26 27.86 8.35 -7.53
CA ARG A 26 28.97 9.19 -7.09
C ARG A 26 28.52 10.62 -6.76
N LYS A 27 27.36 11.04 -7.25
CA LYS A 27 26.76 12.34 -6.92
C LYS A 27 25.58 12.11 -5.98
N PRO A 28 25.51 12.83 -4.84
CA PRO A 28 24.32 12.75 -4.00
C PRO A 28 23.09 13.20 -4.80
N PRO A 29 21.94 12.55 -4.59
CA PRO A 29 20.72 12.86 -5.32
C PRO A 29 20.32 14.33 -5.11
N GLY A 30 19.74 14.92 -6.15
CA GLY A 30 19.19 16.27 -6.07
C GLY A 30 18.00 16.33 -5.10
N ARG A 31 17.71 17.53 -4.56
CA ARG A 31 16.54 17.72 -3.67
C ARG A 31 15.23 17.27 -4.33
N GLU A 32 15.04 17.56 -5.61
CA GLU A 32 13.85 17.16 -6.37
C GLU A 32 13.70 15.65 -6.47
N GLU A 33 14.79 14.92 -6.71
CA GLU A 33 14.78 13.46 -6.81
C GLU A 33 14.38 12.82 -5.48
N VAL A 34 14.91 13.33 -4.35
CA VAL A 34 14.56 12.86 -3.01
C VAL A 34 13.07 13.09 -2.71
N PHE A 35 12.54 14.27 -3.06
CA PHE A 35 11.12 14.56 -2.87
C PHE A 35 10.22 13.70 -3.76
N ALA A 36 10.61 13.44 -5.01
CA ALA A 36 9.85 12.59 -5.92
C ALA A 36 9.75 11.14 -5.41
N VAL A 37 10.84 10.57 -4.88
CA VAL A 37 10.80 9.21 -4.29
C VAL A 37 9.88 9.17 -3.07
N ARG A 38 10.02 10.13 -2.15
CA ARG A 38 9.13 10.24 -0.98
C ARG A 38 7.67 10.34 -1.38
N ASP A 39 7.34 11.18 -2.35
CA ASP A 39 5.97 11.40 -2.80
C ASP A 39 5.40 10.14 -3.47
N SER A 40 6.23 9.41 -4.22
CA SER A 40 5.87 8.12 -4.80
C SER A 40 5.56 7.07 -3.72
N MET A 41 6.43 6.92 -2.72
CA MET A 41 6.24 5.97 -1.61
C MET A 41 4.98 6.29 -0.81
N ARG A 42 4.79 7.57 -0.48
CA ARG A 42 3.60 8.06 0.21
C ARG A 42 2.32 7.73 -0.55
N ASN A 43 2.29 7.98 -1.86
CA ASN A 43 1.13 7.67 -2.70
C ASN A 43 0.85 6.17 -2.73
N GLU A 44 1.88 5.33 -2.79
CA GLU A 44 1.71 3.89 -2.71
C GLU A 44 1.10 3.45 -1.37
N LEU A 45 1.57 4.00 -0.24
CA LEU A 45 1.01 3.72 1.09
C LEU A 45 -0.44 4.15 1.21
N LEU A 46 -0.78 5.37 0.76
CA LEU A 46 -2.16 5.86 0.74
C LEU A 46 -3.09 4.94 -0.07
N LEU A 47 -2.62 4.44 -1.22
CA LEU A 47 -3.35 3.45 -2.01
C LEU A 47 -3.52 2.12 -1.28
N ARG A 48 -2.50 1.65 -0.55
CA ARG A 48 -2.58 0.42 0.27
C ARG A 48 -3.57 0.59 1.42
N ILE A 49 -3.54 1.72 2.13
CA ILE A 49 -4.52 2.07 3.16
C ILE A 49 -5.94 2.05 2.59
N GLY A 50 -6.16 2.73 1.46
CA GLY A 50 -7.47 2.77 0.81
C GLY A 50 -8.00 1.39 0.42
N ARG A 51 -7.12 0.50 -0.07
CA ARG A 51 -7.50 -0.91 -0.34
C ARG A 51 -7.87 -1.67 0.93
N ALA A 52 -7.12 -1.49 2.02
CA ALA A 52 -7.42 -2.13 3.30
C ALA A 52 -8.77 -1.65 3.86
N GLN A 53 -9.05 -0.35 3.79
CA GLN A 53 -10.33 0.24 4.18
C GLN A 53 -11.51 -0.30 3.36
N GLN A 54 -11.35 -0.42 2.04
CA GLN A 54 -12.38 -1.03 1.18
C GLN A 54 -12.65 -2.50 1.55
N GLU A 55 -11.61 -3.27 1.84
CA GLU A 55 -11.75 -4.67 2.24
C GLU A 55 -12.41 -4.80 3.62
N ILE A 56 -12.07 -3.93 4.58
CA ILE A 56 -12.78 -3.82 5.85
C ILE A 56 -14.27 -3.58 5.61
N ASN A 57 -14.64 -2.60 4.78
CA ASN A 57 -16.03 -2.26 4.52
C ASN A 57 -16.81 -3.46 3.96
N ARG A 58 -16.24 -4.17 2.98
CA ARG A 58 -16.84 -5.39 2.41
C ARG A 58 -17.07 -6.46 3.47
N ARG A 59 -16.10 -6.68 4.36
CA ARG A 59 -16.21 -7.70 5.41
C ARG A 59 -17.19 -7.31 6.50
N VAL A 60 -17.21 -6.05 6.90
CA VAL A 60 -18.20 -5.51 7.84
C VAL A 60 -19.60 -5.71 7.28
N GLU A 61 -19.82 -5.38 6.01
CA GLU A 61 -21.12 -5.59 5.34
C GLU A 61 -21.51 -7.08 5.32
N ALA A 62 -20.59 -7.96 4.94
CA ALA A 62 -20.83 -9.41 4.96
C ALA A 62 -21.14 -9.94 6.38
N MET A 63 -20.44 -9.46 7.41
CA MET A 63 -20.72 -9.82 8.80
C MET A 63 -22.06 -9.30 9.28
N ARG A 64 -22.44 -8.06 8.91
CA ARG A 64 -23.75 -7.49 9.23
C ARG A 64 -24.87 -8.31 8.60
N ASN A 65 -24.74 -8.69 7.33
CA ASN A 65 -25.70 -9.55 6.64
C ASN A 65 -25.85 -10.91 7.37
N ARG A 66 -24.74 -11.56 7.73
CA ARG A 66 -24.79 -12.80 8.51
C ARG A 66 -25.39 -12.62 9.90
N ALA A 67 -25.20 -11.46 10.53
CA ALA A 67 -25.74 -11.17 11.85
C ALA A 67 -27.27 -11.01 11.83
N TYR A 68 -27.85 -10.54 10.72
CA TYR A 68 -29.30 -10.46 10.54
C TYR A 68 -29.97 -11.83 10.53
N ASP A 69 -29.33 -12.83 9.91
CA ASP A 69 -29.87 -14.19 9.78
C ASP A 69 -29.49 -15.12 10.96
N ALA A 70 -28.65 -14.65 11.88
CA ALA A 70 -28.10 -15.44 12.97
C ALA A 70 -28.97 -15.40 14.23
N ASP A 71 -28.81 -16.42 15.09
CA ASP A 71 -29.38 -16.37 16.44
C ASP A 71 -28.77 -15.23 17.28
N LYS A 72 -29.43 -14.91 18.39
CA LYS A 72 -29.03 -13.78 19.26
C LYS A 72 -27.60 -13.89 19.81
N ALA A 73 -27.10 -15.11 20.05
CA ALA A 73 -25.75 -15.31 20.57
C ALA A 73 -24.70 -15.14 19.46
N ALA A 74 -24.95 -15.70 18.29
CA ALA A 74 -24.11 -15.57 17.10
C ALA A 74 -24.07 -14.13 16.58
N ALA A 75 -25.21 -13.45 16.48
CA ALA A 75 -25.29 -12.04 16.09
C ALA A 75 -24.48 -11.13 17.03
N ARG A 76 -24.50 -11.38 18.35
CA ARG A 76 -23.67 -10.65 19.32
C ARG A 76 -22.18 -10.83 19.07
N ARG A 77 -21.73 -12.05 18.77
CA ARG A 77 -20.32 -12.34 18.46
C ARG A 77 -19.89 -11.63 17.17
N LEU A 78 -20.73 -11.65 16.13
CA LEU A 78 -20.47 -10.94 14.88
C LEU A 78 -20.39 -9.42 15.10
N ASN A 79 -21.28 -8.85 15.90
CA ASN A 79 -21.24 -7.42 16.23
C ASN A 79 -19.96 -7.03 16.99
N GLN A 80 -19.47 -7.87 17.90
CA GLN A 80 -18.18 -7.63 18.57
C GLN A 80 -17.00 -7.66 17.58
N LYS A 81 -17.03 -8.58 16.60
CA LYS A 81 -16.04 -8.63 15.52
C LYS A 81 -16.11 -7.37 14.64
N ILE A 82 -17.31 -6.94 14.25
CA ILE A 82 -17.53 -5.70 13.49
C ILE A 82 -16.89 -4.50 14.20
N ILE A 83 -17.17 -4.31 15.49
CA ILE A 83 -16.61 -3.19 16.28
C ILE A 83 -15.07 -3.22 16.28
N THR A 84 -14.49 -4.42 16.40
CA THR A 84 -13.03 -4.57 16.39
C THR A 84 -12.44 -4.14 15.05
N VAL A 85 -13.07 -4.57 13.95
CA VAL A 85 -12.63 -4.26 12.59
C VAL A 85 -12.86 -2.77 12.24
N GLU A 86 -13.95 -2.16 12.71
CA GLU A 86 -14.24 -0.73 12.52
C GLU A 86 -13.19 0.15 13.23
N ARG A 87 -12.70 -0.23 14.42
CA ARG A 87 -11.58 0.49 15.06
C ARG A 87 -10.30 0.45 14.22
N SER A 88 -10.07 -0.66 13.53
CA SER A 88 -8.94 -0.79 12.62
C SER A 88 -9.08 0.14 11.40
N TYR A 89 -10.32 0.35 10.91
CA TYR A 89 -10.62 1.35 9.89
C TYR A 89 -10.29 2.77 10.37
N GLU A 90 -10.73 3.15 11.58
CA GLU A 90 -10.49 4.48 12.15
C GLU A 90 -8.99 4.78 12.29
N LYS A 91 -8.19 3.79 12.70
CA LYS A 91 -6.72 3.94 12.79
C LYS A 91 -6.08 4.14 11.42
N LEU A 92 -6.53 3.39 10.42
CA LEU A 92 -6.06 3.54 9.04
C LEU A 92 -6.40 4.93 8.48
N GLU A 93 -7.58 5.45 8.81
CA GLU A 93 -8.00 6.80 8.44
C GLU A 93 -7.11 7.88 9.07
N GLN A 94 -6.81 7.76 10.37
CA GLN A 94 -5.88 8.66 11.07
C GLN A 94 -4.48 8.64 10.46
N GLN A 95 -3.97 7.46 10.10
CA GLN A 95 -2.68 7.30 9.44
C GLN A 95 -2.67 7.94 8.05
N ALA A 96 -3.73 7.78 7.25
CA ALA A 96 -3.86 8.44 5.95
C ALA A 96 -3.88 9.97 6.07
N GLN A 97 -4.58 10.51 7.07
CA GLN A 97 -4.59 11.94 7.36
C GLN A 97 -3.20 12.45 7.75
N SER A 98 -2.48 11.71 8.60
CA SER A 98 -1.10 12.04 8.99
C SER A 98 -0.16 12.03 7.79
N LEU A 99 -0.21 11.00 6.93
CA LEU A 99 0.62 10.89 5.72
C LEU A 99 0.35 12.02 4.71
N THR A 100 -0.88 12.52 4.68
CA THR A 100 -1.27 13.65 3.83
C THR A 100 -0.76 14.98 4.41
N ALA A 101 -0.75 15.12 5.73
CA ALA A 101 -0.29 16.32 6.43
C ALA A 101 1.24 16.44 6.52
N ASP A 102 1.95 15.33 6.76
CA ASP A 102 3.41 15.29 6.89
C ASP A 102 4.09 15.31 5.53
N SER A 103 4.47 16.51 5.06
CA SER A 103 5.34 16.66 3.89
C SER A 103 6.74 17.24 4.20
N LEU A 104 7.05 17.58 5.46
CA LEU A 104 8.23 18.41 5.77
C LEU A 104 9.20 17.88 6.83
N THR A 105 8.81 16.96 7.71
CA THR A 105 9.53 16.69 8.97
C THR A 105 10.50 15.50 8.95
N GLY A 106 10.51 14.65 7.92
CA GLY A 106 11.46 13.53 7.84
C GLY A 106 11.02 12.27 8.62
N ASP A 107 9.97 12.35 9.42
CA ASP A 107 9.39 11.23 10.19
C ASP A 107 8.55 10.26 9.32
N TRP A 108 8.45 10.51 8.02
CA TRP A 108 7.65 9.73 7.07
C TRP A 108 8.07 8.24 7.01
N MET A 109 9.34 7.94 7.25
CA MET A 109 9.86 6.57 7.21
C MET A 109 9.38 5.74 8.42
N LEU A 110 9.21 6.38 9.58
CA LEU A 110 8.62 5.74 10.76
C LEU A 110 7.12 5.52 10.53
N LEU A 111 6.44 6.54 10.00
CA LEU A 111 5.02 6.50 9.70
C LEU A 111 4.68 5.41 8.64
N GLU A 112 5.56 5.23 7.66
CA GLU A 112 5.49 4.12 6.69
C GLU A 112 5.54 2.76 7.38
N GLN A 113 6.54 2.53 8.23
CA GLN A 113 6.69 1.25 8.94
C GLN A 113 5.47 0.96 9.84
N GLU A 114 5.00 1.95 10.59
CA GLU A 114 3.81 1.82 11.43
C GLU A 114 2.56 1.50 10.61
N THR A 115 2.41 2.16 9.45
CA THR A 115 1.31 1.92 8.52
C THR A 115 1.35 0.50 7.96
N GLU A 116 2.52 0.02 7.54
CA GLU A 116 2.68 -1.36 7.03
C GLU A 116 2.34 -2.40 8.11
N ILE A 117 2.84 -2.21 9.33
CA ILE A 117 2.53 -3.09 10.46
C ILE A 117 1.02 -3.10 10.74
N LEU A 118 0.38 -1.94 10.70
CA LEU A 118 -1.07 -1.82 10.89
C LEU A 118 -1.83 -2.58 9.80
N ILE A 119 -1.47 -2.40 8.53
CA ILE A 119 -2.10 -3.09 7.39
C ILE A 119 -1.96 -4.61 7.52
N ILE A 120 -0.77 -5.11 7.89
CA ILE A 120 -0.54 -6.54 8.11
C ILE A 120 -1.41 -7.06 9.26
N LYS A 121 -1.46 -6.32 10.37
CA LYS A 121 -2.29 -6.67 11.53
C LYS A 121 -3.76 -6.75 11.16
N VAL A 122 -4.27 -5.74 10.45
CA VAL A 122 -5.65 -5.71 9.94
C VAL A 122 -5.90 -6.91 9.04
N SER A 123 -5.01 -7.21 8.10
CA SER A 123 -5.16 -8.36 7.19
C SER A 123 -5.32 -9.66 7.97
N ARG A 124 -4.50 -9.88 9.02
CA ARG A 124 -4.59 -11.06 9.90
C ARG A 124 -5.88 -11.08 10.73
N GLU A 125 -6.29 -9.95 11.30
CA GLU A 125 -7.56 -9.83 12.03
C GLU A 125 -8.75 -10.16 11.13
N LEU A 126 -8.69 -9.73 9.87
CA LEU A 126 -9.72 -10.02 8.89
C LEU A 126 -9.74 -11.52 8.52
N GLU A 127 -8.59 -12.16 8.32
CA GLU A 127 -8.48 -13.61 8.04
C GLU A 127 -9.04 -14.45 9.18
N THR A 128 -8.73 -14.11 10.43
CA THR A 128 -9.18 -14.85 11.63
C THR A 128 -10.64 -14.61 12.00
N SER A 129 -11.32 -13.68 11.33
CA SER A 129 -12.71 -13.35 11.61
C SER A 129 -13.72 -14.33 10.97
N PHE A 130 -13.26 -15.26 10.13
CA PHE A 130 -14.04 -16.32 9.47
C PHE A 130 -13.48 -17.71 9.78
#